data_AF-A0A7S1MC26-F1
#
_entry.id   AF-A0A7S1MC26-F1
#
_cell.length_a   1.000
_cell.length_b   1.000
_cell.length_c   1.000
_cell.angle_alpha   90.00
_cell.angle_beta   90.00
_cell.angle_gamma   90.00
#
_symmetry.space_group_name_H-M   'P 1'
#
loop_
_entity.id
_entity.type
_entity.pdbx_description
1 polymer ?
#
loop_
_entity_poly.entity_id
_entity_poly.type
_entity_poly.pdbx_seq_one_letter_code
_entity_poly.pdbx_strand_id
1 'polypeptide(L)'
;LETSPCWGWMNGNATVRNTTWEVAQSLNAELPIIANESVGKYRNFGVHYLGNIFDTALQTYQAANPDTTWELIEPVDGFHPSQKANALLGYYLYNVTKAAGILPGVNPNNAAIKAKFGDQGGY
;
A
#
# COMPACT_ATOMS: atom_id res chain seq x y z
N LEU A 1 5.87 -6.56 -29.74
CA LEU A 1 4.86 -5.59 -29.26
C LEU A 1 5.49 -4.58 -28.31
N GLU A 2 6.43 -4.97 -27.43
CA GLU A 2 7.11 -4.02 -26.51
C GLU A 2 6.13 -3.22 -25.63
N THR A 3 5.00 -3.86 -25.30
CA THR A 3 3.87 -3.26 -24.58
C THR A 3 3.65 -3.87 -23.20
N SER A 4 4.64 -4.59 -22.66
CA SER A 4 4.52 -5.15 -21.30
C SER A 4 4.46 -4.00 -20.28
N PRO A 5 3.52 -4.02 -19.32
CA PRO A 5 3.41 -2.97 -18.31
C PRO A 5 4.62 -2.98 -17.34
N CYS A 6 5.31 -4.12 -17.23
CA CYS A 6 6.55 -4.22 -16.49
C CYS A 6 7.42 -5.37 -17.04
N TRP A 7 8.16 -5.10 -18.12
CA TRP A 7 9.06 -6.08 -18.73
C TRP A 7 10.11 -6.65 -17.78
N GLY A 8 10.49 -5.87 -16.76
CA GLY A 8 11.46 -6.28 -15.74
C GLY A 8 10.96 -7.44 -14.88
N TRP A 9 9.77 -7.32 -14.29
CA TRP A 9 9.20 -8.35 -13.42
C TRP A 9 8.44 -9.45 -14.19
N MET A 10 7.75 -9.12 -15.27
CA MET A 10 7.02 -10.08 -16.11
C MET A 10 7.93 -10.71 -17.17
N ASN A 11 9.05 -11.28 -16.72
CA ASN A 11 10.12 -11.80 -17.59
C ASN A 11 10.44 -13.27 -17.31
N GLY A 12 10.69 -14.06 -18.35
CA GLY A 12 11.19 -15.44 -18.17
C GLY A 12 12.61 -15.49 -17.60
N ASN A 13 13.42 -14.46 -17.80
CA ASN A 13 14.81 -14.38 -17.34
C ASN A 13 14.89 -13.95 -15.87
N ALA A 14 15.39 -14.85 -15.00
CA ALA A 14 15.53 -14.60 -13.57
C ALA A 14 16.51 -13.46 -13.23
N THR A 15 17.60 -13.31 -13.99
CA THR A 15 18.54 -12.21 -13.80
C THR A 15 17.86 -10.87 -14.00
N VAL A 16 17.03 -10.73 -15.04
CA VAL A 16 16.26 -9.50 -15.30
C VAL A 16 15.30 -9.20 -14.14
N ARG A 17 14.57 -10.21 -13.65
CA ARG A 17 13.66 -10.03 -12.50
C ARG A 17 14.40 -9.61 -11.23
N ASN A 18 15.54 -10.23 -10.96
CA ASN A 18 16.36 -9.93 -9.78
C ASN A 18 16.95 -8.52 -9.86
N THR A 19 17.50 -8.12 -11.01
CA THR A 19 17.99 -6.74 -11.21
C THR A 19 16.86 -5.71 -11.06
N THR A 20 15.65 -6.01 -11.56
CA THR A 20 14.48 -5.13 -11.36
C THR A 20 14.15 -4.98 -9.87
N TRP A 21 14.19 -6.08 -9.12
CA TRP A 21 14.01 -6.06 -7.67
C TRP A 21 15.10 -5.25 -6.94
N GLU A 22 16.37 -5.46 -7.27
CA GLU A 22 17.50 -4.73 -6.68
C GLU A 22 17.38 -3.21 -6.88
N VAL A 23 16.99 -2.78 -8.08
CA VAL A 23 16.71 -1.37 -8.37
C VAL A 23 15.51 -0.86 -7.56
N ALA A 24 14.43 -1.63 -7.45
CA ALA A 24 13.30 -1.24 -6.61
C ALA A 24 13.71 -1.10 -5.13
N GLN A 25 14.57 -1.98 -4.63
CA GLN A 25 15.09 -1.89 -3.26
C GLN A 25 16.02 -0.69 -3.05
N SER A 26 16.86 -0.36 -4.03
CA SER A 26 17.71 0.84 -3.92
C SER A 26 16.87 2.12 -3.89
N LEU A 27 15.80 2.21 -4.69
CA LEU A 27 14.86 3.32 -4.64
C LEU A 27 14.11 3.38 -3.30
N ASN A 28 13.66 2.23 -2.78
CA ASN A 28 13.00 2.17 -1.48
C ASN A 28 13.92 2.60 -0.32
N ALA A 29 15.24 2.37 -0.43
CA ALA A 29 16.21 2.79 0.58
C ALA A 29 16.33 4.32 0.71
N GLU A 30 15.99 5.08 -0.34
CA GLU A 30 15.99 6.55 -0.32
C GLU A 30 14.77 7.13 0.39
N LEU A 31 13.64 6.42 0.43
CA LEU A 31 12.39 6.91 1.04
C LEU A 31 12.52 7.29 2.53
N PRO A 32 13.14 6.49 3.42
CA PRO A 32 13.36 6.89 4.81
C PRO A 32 14.31 8.09 4.92
N ILE A 33 15.29 8.22 4.02
CA ILE A 33 16.22 9.36 3.97
C ILE A 33 15.44 10.63 3.66
N ILE A 34 14.62 10.61 2.61
CA ILE A 34 13.76 11.72 2.22
C ILE A 34 12.80 12.11 3.34
N ALA A 35 12.17 11.14 4.01
CA ALA A 35 11.27 11.42 5.13
C ALA A 35 12.01 12.10 6.30
N ASN A 36 13.22 11.65 6.63
CA ASN A 36 14.03 12.23 7.68
C ASN A 36 14.51 13.66 7.34
N GLU A 37 15.01 13.87 6.12
CA GLU A 37 15.43 15.20 5.65
C GLU A 37 14.27 16.21 5.53
N SER A 38 13.04 15.70 5.46
CA SER A 38 11.84 16.53 5.40
C SER A 38 11.41 17.09 6.76
N VAL A 39 11.98 16.59 7.87
CA VAL A 39 11.64 17.04 9.23
C VAL A 39 11.96 18.52 9.40
N GLY A 40 10.93 19.32 9.69
CA GLY A 40 11.06 20.78 9.85
C GLY A 40 11.21 21.56 8.53
N LYS A 41 11.26 20.89 7.38
CA LYS A 41 11.44 21.52 6.07
C LYS A 41 10.14 22.13 5.51
N TYR A 42 9.02 21.47 5.75
CA TYR A 42 7.71 21.90 5.24
C TYR A 42 6.84 22.49 6.35
N ARG A 43 6.16 23.59 6.03
CA ARG A 43 5.32 24.32 7.01
C ARG A 43 3.90 23.78 7.12
N ASN A 44 3.38 23.14 6.06
CA ASN A 44 1.95 22.84 5.93
C ASN A 44 1.63 21.34 5.97
N PHE A 45 2.63 20.47 5.95
CA PHE A 45 2.43 19.02 6.00
C PHE A 45 3.66 18.32 6.60
N GLY A 46 3.41 17.17 7.22
CA GLY A 46 4.46 16.22 7.59
C GLY A 46 4.71 15.21 6.47
N VAL A 47 5.91 14.65 6.43
CA VAL A 47 6.27 13.54 5.52
C VAL A 47 6.52 12.31 6.38
N HIS A 48 5.89 11.20 6.02
CA HIS A 48 6.00 9.94 6.73
C HIS A 48 6.47 8.84 5.78
N TYR A 49 7.46 8.08 6.21
CA TYR A 49 7.77 6.78 5.62
C TYR A 49 7.10 5.70 6.46
N LEU A 50 6.29 4.86 5.80
CA LEU A 50 5.45 3.87 6.49
C LEU A 50 6.03 2.45 6.43
N GLY A 51 7.28 2.29 5.99
CA GLY A 51 7.93 0.99 5.85
C GLY A 51 7.34 0.16 4.71
N ASN A 52 7.68 -1.13 4.71
CA ASN A 52 7.23 -2.08 3.69
C ASN A 52 5.90 -2.74 4.08
N ILE A 53 4.82 -1.95 3.95
CA ILE A 53 3.45 -2.41 4.22
C ILE A 53 3.04 -3.53 3.26
N PHE A 54 3.49 -3.45 2.02
CA PHE A 54 3.11 -4.38 0.96
C PHE A 54 3.60 -5.80 1.26
N ASP A 55 4.87 -5.98 1.60
CA ASP A 55 5.42 -7.29 1.96
C ASP A 55 4.74 -7.86 3.20
N THR A 56 4.51 -7.01 4.22
CA THR A 56 3.83 -7.46 5.45
C THR A 56 2.43 -7.99 5.15
N ALA A 57 1.66 -7.27 4.33
CA ALA A 57 0.31 -7.65 3.95
C ALA A 57 0.31 -8.95 3.12
N LEU A 58 1.17 -9.03 2.10
CA LEU A 58 1.25 -10.19 1.22
C LEU A 58 1.74 -11.45 1.95
N GLN A 59 2.80 -11.35 2.76
CA GLN A 59 3.32 -12.49 3.51
C GLN A 59 2.30 -13.01 4.52
N THR A 60 1.57 -12.12 5.19
CA THR A 60 0.50 -12.53 6.11
C THR A 60 -0.62 -13.25 5.36
N TYR A 61 -1.05 -12.71 4.21
CA TYR A 61 -2.07 -13.35 3.39
C TYR A 61 -1.62 -14.71 2.86
N GLN A 62 -0.41 -14.79 2.32
CA GLN A 62 0.17 -16.03 1.77
C GLN A 62 0.34 -17.10 2.84
N ALA A 63 0.76 -16.73 4.05
CA ALA A 63 0.87 -17.67 5.17
C ALA A 63 -0.49 -18.27 5.57
N ALA A 64 -1.55 -17.47 5.50
CA ALA A 64 -2.91 -17.92 5.81
C ALA A 64 -3.61 -18.62 4.63
N ASN A 65 -3.22 -18.32 3.39
CA ASN A 65 -3.91 -18.75 2.17
C ASN A 65 -2.91 -19.16 1.06
N PRO A 66 -2.04 -20.15 1.29
CA PRO A 66 -0.91 -20.46 0.40
C PRO A 66 -1.35 -20.72 -1.05
N ASP A 67 -2.46 -21.44 -1.24
CA ASP A 67 -2.94 -21.88 -2.56
C ASP A 67 -3.71 -20.82 -3.35
N THR A 68 -4.03 -19.67 -2.74
CA THR A 68 -4.86 -18.62 -3.37
C THR A 68 -4.20 -17.24 -3.41
N THR A 69 -2.89 -17.18 -3.19
CA THR A 69 -2.13 -15.90 -3.26
C THR A 69 -2.25 -15.23 -4.64
N TRP A 70 -2.40 -16.02 -5.70
CA TRP A 70 -2.59 -15.51 -7.06
C TRP A 70 -3.88 -14.68 -7.24
N GLU A 71 -4.89 -14.83 -6.36
CA GLU A 71 -6.12 -14.02 -6.39
C GLU A 71 -5.87 -12.54 -6.05
N LEU A 72 -4.68 -12.22 -5.53
CA LEU A 72 -4.25 -10.85 -5.24
C LEU A 72 -3.76 -10.09 -6.48
N ILE A 73 -3.71 -10.74 -7.65
CA ILE A 73 -3.26 -10.12 -8.91
C ILE A 73 -4.46 -9.97 -9.85
N GLU A 74 -4.53 -8.85 -10.57
CA GLU A 74 -5.57 -8.61 -11.58
C GLU A 74 -5.50 -9.67 -12.69
N PRO A 75 -6.60 -10.40 -12.97
CA PRO A 75 -6.56 -11.54 -13.88
C PRO A 75 -6.39 -11.14 -15.35
N VAL A 76 -6.66 -9.88 -15.72
CA VAL A 76 -6.57 -9.42 -17.11
C VAL A 76 -5.12 -9.08 -17.50
N ASP A 77 -4.40 -8.35 -16.65
CA ASP A 77 -3.04 -7.92 -16.95
C ASP A 77 -1.96 -8.78 -16.28
N GLY A 78 -2.31 -9.57 -15.26
CA GLY A 78 -1.37 -10.42 -14.54
C GLY A 78 -0.28 -9.62 -13.80
N PHE A 79 -0.56 -8.35 -13.47
CA PHE A 79 0.43 -7.43 -12.93
C PHE A 79 -0.10 -6.60 -11.77
N HIS A 80 -1.19 -5.85 -11.95
CA HIS A 80 -1.66 -4.93 -10.92
C HIS A 80 -2.24 -5.68 -9.72
N PRO A 81 -2.23 -5.08 -8.52
CA PRO A 81 -2.96 -5.62 -7.38
C PRO A 81 -4.46 -5.67 -7.70
N SER A 82 -5.11 -6.81 -7.43
CA SER A 82 -6.55 -6.95 -7.59
C SER A 82 -7.34 -6.07 -6.62
N GLN A 83 -8.66 -5.95 -6.79
CA GLN A 83 -9.51 -5.30 -5.78
C GLN A 83 -9.31 -5.90 -4.37
N LYS A 84 -9.14 -7.23 -4.28
CA LYS A 84 -8.88 -7.93 -3.01
C LYS A 84 -7.55 -7.50 -2.40
N ALA A 85 -6.50 -7.40 -3.20
CA ALA A 85 -5.20 -6.92 -2.74
C ALA A 85 -5.26 -5.44 -2.30
N ASN A 86 -5.95 -4.58 -3.05
CA ASN A 86 -6.13 -3.17 -2.66
C ASN A 86 -6.87 -3.03 -1.32
N ALA A 87 -7.93 -3.82 -1.09
CA ALA A 87 -8.64 -3.83 0.19
C ALA A 87 -7.75 -4.30 1.36
N LEU A 88 -6.96 -5.35 1.13
CA LEU A 88 -5.98 -5.85 2.10
C LEU A 88 -4.94 -4.77 2.44
N LEU A 89 -4.34 -4.13 1.43
CA LEU A 89 -3.36 -3.06 1.64
C LEU A 89 -3.97 -1.86 2.36
N GLY A 90 -5.21 -1.50 2.05
CA GLY A 90 -5.96 -0.46 2.75
C GLY A 90 -6.12 -0.75 4.25
N TYR A 91 -6.40 -2.00 4.62
CA TYR A 91 -6.46 -2.42 6.03
C TYR A 91 -5.12 -2.22 6.76
N TYR A 92 -4.01 -2.65 6.15
CA TYR A 92 -2.69 -2.48 6.76
C TYR A 92 -2.26 -1.01 6.82
N LEU A 93 -2.51 -0.24 5.75
CA LEU A 93 -2.23 1.19 5.71
C LEU A 93 -2.99 1.95 6.81
N TYR A 94 -4.28 1.64 7.00
CA TYR A 94 -5.08 2.21 8.09
C TYR A 94 -4.46 1.89 9.46
N ASN A 95 -4.07 0.65 9.70
CA ASN A 95 -3.51 0.24 10.99
C ASN A 95 -2.16 0.90 11.28
N VAL A 96 -1.27 0.97 10.28
CA VAL A 96 0.05 1.61 10.43
C VAL A 96 -0.10 3.11 10.66
N THR A 97 -0.96 3.79 9.91
CA THR A 97 -1.21 5.23 10.09
C THR A 97 -1.89 5.53 11.43
N LYS A 98 -2.80 4.68 11.89
CA LYS A 98 -3.38 4.76 13.24
C LYS A 98 -2.34 4.59 14.33
N ALA A 99 -1.50 3.57 14.23
CA ALA A 99 -0.44 3.29 15.22
C ALA A 99 0.61 4.41 15.27
N ALA A 100 0.89 5.04 14.14
CA ALA A 100 1.79 6.18 14.03
C ALA A 100 1.19 7.51 14.53
N GLY A 101 -0.08 7.54 14.94
CA GLY A 101 -0.77 8.76 15.38
C GLY A 101 -1.05 9.76 14.25
N ILE A 102 -1.00 9.32 12.99
CA ILE A 102 -1.28 10.17 11.83
C ILE A 102 -2.79 10.42 11.71
N LEU A 103 -3.61 9.40 12.01
CA LEU A 103 -5.06 9.53 11.97
C LEU A 103 -5.57 10.29 13.21
N PRO A 104 -6.52 11.22 13.04
CA PRO A 104 -7.12 11.92 14.17
C PRO A 104 -7.96 10.98 15.04
N GLY A 105 -8.28 11.44 16.25
CA GLY A 105 -9.17 10.73 17.16
C GLY A 105 -10.58 10.53 16.58
N VAL A 106 -11.28 9.53 17.11
CA VAL A 106 -12.67 9.25 16.74
C VAL A 106 -13.55 10.45 17.14
N ASN A 107 -14.35 10.97 16.20
CA ASN A 107 -15.28 12.05 16.49
C ASN A 107 -16.39 11.58 17.45
N PRO A 108 -16.53 12.18 18.66
CA PRO A 108 -17.51 11.75 19.66
C PRO A 108 -18.96 11.96 19.21
N ASN A 109 -19.20 12.79 18.20
CA ASN A 109 -20.54 13.11 17.70
C ASN A 109 -21.00 12.18 16.57
N ASN A 110 -20.23 11.15 16.19
CA ASN A 110 -20.59 10.25 15.08
C ASN A 110 -22.00 9.65 15.23
N ALA A 111 -22.38 9.25 16.45
CA ALA A 111 -23.73 8.72 16.72
C ALA A 111 -24.82 9.78 16.49
N ALA A 112 -24.60 11.02 16.92
CA ALA A 112 -25.54 12.13 16.75
C ALA A 112 -25.66 12.54 15.27
N ILE A 113 -24.53 12.57 14.54
CA ILE A 113 -24.51 12.85 13.09
C ILE A 113 -25.34 11.80 12.36
N LYS A 114 -25.11 10.50 12.63
CA LYS A 114 -25.87 9.41 12.00
C LYS A 114 -27.36 9.49 12.32
N ALA A 115 -27.72 9.79 13.58
CA ALA A 115 -29.13 9.92 13.97
C ALA A 115 -29.84 11.10 13.28
N LYS A 116 -29.13 12.19 13.00
CA LYS A 116 -29.69 13.40 12.40
C LYS A 116 -29.67 13.39 10.87
N PHE A 117 -28.61 12.85 10.27
CA PHE A 117 -28.33 12.97 8.85
C PHE A 117 -28.34 11.63 8.11
N GLY A 118 -28.57 10.52 8.79
CA GLY A 118 -28.67 9.20 8.17
C GLY A 118 -27.37 8.78 7.48
N ASP A 119 -27.47 8.47 6.19
CA ASP A 119 -26.37 8.12 5.29
C ASP A 119 -25.58 9.35 4.78
N GLN A 120 -25.94 10.54 5.25
CA GLN A 120 -25.31 11.82 4.88
C GLN A 120 -25.39 12.13 3.37
N GLY A 121 -26.37 11.55 2.66
CA GLY A 121 -26.56 11.75 1.22
C GLY A 121 -26.02 10.63 0.32
N GLY A 122 -25.37 9.60 0.89
CA GLY A 122 -24.92 8.40 0.20
C GLY A 122 -23.77 8.58 -0.82
N TYR A 123 -23.18 7.45 -1.25
CA TYR A 123 -22.33 7.24 -2.44
C TYR A 123 -22.43 5.76 -2.85
#